data_AF-X1BP57-F1
#
_entry.id   AF-X1BP57-F1
#
_cell.length_a   1.000
_cell.length_b   1.000
_cell.length_c   1.000
_cell.angle_alpha   90.00
_cell.angle_beta   90.00
_cell.angle_gamma   90.00
#
_symmetry.space_group_name_H-M   'P 1'
#
loop_
_entity.id
_entity.type
_entity.pdbx_description
1 polymer ?
#
loop_
_entity_poly.entity_id
_entity_poly.type
_entity_poly.pdbx_seq_one_letter_code
_entity_poly.pdbx_strand_id
1 'polypeptide(L)'
;LALMSYKDIRLNQLFRIFIDGIPLDLASSLLPSSTSFKASLLSHIYLFKNLIISLIITFISTFILYLPVLLGSLIKQTTINKNIKLSWSDFITVFPSSMHQIWSQWNRDIPIVISILLIIGFFTSLIFHKKITNYKIPIILAAFTWLTFLLLIQRAILPEHGWLFLLPLFIVVSSAGIIFLLGLVFSKMRNYKSLVFSIIALILSIGLGFTVFFSQSIFYSNEKETLRDAEEITIMLKYHLKSGDRIVASPPSDLPLVYYFNKHNISTDYLLYTDFYSSTRVFIIENKSIKQTINDVLKYHNLSLTAFSKPELFSEFASAYIYKTNSLKFESKLILDFREYSNGEFQNSKLSSDKKEIIIEEGENKLKICKIPITINSGTDYLISFKIKKTENLDNVIHFDLFGKYYDRPEQEFNLKPEKISEDYTQIVKVLNSNKVPPNIDIYFRIFTYSTGEAIIKDLEIYDITTCTQP
;
A
#
# COMPACT_ATOMS: atom_id res chain seq x y z
N LEU A 1 37.48 -44.07 -3.22
CA LEU A 1 36.74 -44.89 -4.21
C LEU A 1 36.52 -44.18 -5.55
N ALA A 2 35.80 -43.05 -5.62
CA ALA A 2 35.61 -42.30 -6.87
C ALA A 2 36.92 -41.96 -7.60
N LEU A 3 37.92 -41.43 -6.90
CA LEU A 3 39.25 -41.14 -7.45
C LEU A 3 39.96 -42.39 -8.00
N MET A 4 39.80 -43.52 -7.32
CA MET A 4 40.40 -44.79 -7.73
C MET A 4 39.74 -45.37 -8.98
N SER A 5 38.42 -45.22 -9.09
CA SER A 5 37.63 -45.73 -10.21
C SER A 5 37.75 -44.88 -11.48
N TYR A 6 37.95 -43.56 -11.33
CA TYR A 6 37.89 -42.62 -12.46
C TYR A 6 39.24 -42.00 -12.85
N LYS A 7 40.28 -42.15 -12.02
CA LYS A 7 41.60 -41.58 -12.32
C LYS A 7 42.70 -42.61 -12.24
N ASP A 8 42.94 -43.17 -11.06
CA ASP A 8 44.02 -44.14 -10.85
C ASP A 8 43.82 -44.90 -9.53
N ILE A 9 43.88 -46.23 -9.57
CA ILE A 9 43.76 -47.11 -8.41
C ILE A 9 44.79 -46.79 -7.31
N ARG A 10 45.97 -46.26 -7.67
CA ARG A 10 47.04 -45.89 -6.74
C ARG A 10 46.67 -44.74 -5.80
N LEU A 11 45.64 -43.96 -6.13
CA LEU A 11 45.11 -42.89 -5.27
C LEU A 11 44.47 -43.43 -3.98
N ASN A 12 44.34 -44.75 -3.81
CA ASN A 12 44.01 -45.37 -2.53
C ASN A 12 45.02 -45.00 -1.42
N GLN A 13 46.26 -44.65 -1.79
CA GLN A 13 47.28 -44.24 -0.82
C GLN A 13 46.90 -42.97 -0.05
N LEU A 14 46.02 -42.12 -0.59
CA LEU A 14 45.53 -40.93 0.10
C LEU A 14 44.77 -41.27 1.39
N PHE A 15 44.17 -42.46 1.51
CA PHE A 15 43.53 -42.90 2.75
C PHE A 15 44.52 -43.19 3.89
N ARG A 16 45.82 -43.35 3.60
CA ARG A 16 46.85 -43.46 4.65
C ARG A 16 47.09 -42.13 5.37
N ILE A 17 46.86 -41.02 4.67
CA ILE A 17 47.10 -39.65 5.18
C ILE A 17 45.78 -39.04 5.67
N PHE A 18 44.68 -39.29 4.96
CA PHE A 18 43.35 -38.76 5.27
C PHE A 18 42.44 -39.87 5.81
N ILE A 19 42.66 -40.25 7.08
CA ILE A 19 41.94 -41.35 7.75
C ILE A 19 40.44 -41.05 7.86
N ASP A 20 40.07 -39.79 8.11
CA ASP A 20 38.67 -39.33 8.21
C ASP A 20 38.03 -39.01 6.85
N GLY A 21 38.74 -39.30 5.75
CA GLY A 21 38.30 -39.04 4.39
C GLY A 21 39.04 -37.87 3.73
N ILE A 22 39.19 -37.98 2.41
CA ILE A 22 39.90 -37.00 1.59
C ILE A 22 39.09 -35.70 1.54
N PRO A 23 39.71 -34.52 1.78
CA PRO A 23 39.06 -33.23 1.64
C PRO A 23 38.34 -33.09 0.30
N LEU A 24 37.11 -32.59 0.35
CA LEU A 24 36.19 -32.62 -0.79
C LEU A 24 36.71 -31.77 -1.97
N ASP A 25 37.34 -30.65 -1.66
CA ASP A 25 38.02 -29.75 -2.60
C ASP A 25 39.20 -30.46 -3.29
N LEU A 26 40.03 -31.17 -2.54
CA LEU A 26 41.15 -31.96 -3.08
C LEU A 26 40.65 -33.10 -3.98
N ALA A 27 39.65 -33.85 -3.53
CA ALA A 27 39.03 -34.89 -4.34
C ALA A 27 38.40 -34.31 -5.63
N SER A 28 37.77 -33.15 -5.54
CA SER A 28 37.14 -32.48 -6.68
C SER A 28 38.14 -31.97 -7.72
N SER A 29 39.33 -31.55 -7.30
CA SER A 29 40.40 -31.07 -8.18
C SER A 29 41.11 -32.20 -8.92
N LEU A 30 41.12 -33.39 -8.32
CA LEU A 30 41.79 -34.55 -8.88
C LEU A 30 40.88 -35.29 -9.87
N LEU A 31 39.56 -35.29 -9.70
CA LEU A 31 38.65 -36.00 -10.62
C LEU A 31 38.67 -35.41 -12.05
N PRO A 32 38.58 -36.24 -13.11
CA PRO A 32 38.48 -35.76 -14.48
C PRO A 32 37.22 -34.91 -14.70
N SER A 33 37.30 -33.86 -15.51
CA SER A 33 36.15 -32.98 -15.82
C SER A 33 34.96 -33.73 -16.44
N SER A 34 35.17 -34.88 -17.09
CA SER A 34 34.10 -35.73 -17.61
C SER A 34 33.22 -36.35 -16.51
N THR A 35 33.71 -36.45 -15.27
CA THR A 35 32.94 -37.01 -14.14
C THR A 35 31.90 -36.04 -13.59
N SER A 36 31.94 -34.74 -13.93
CA SER A 36 30.91 -33.78 -13.54
C SER A 36 29.55 -34.01 -14.24
N PHE A 37 29.52 -34.81 -15.31
CA PHE A 37 28.28 -35.18 -16.01
C PHE A 37 27.60 -36.41 -15.43
N LYS A 38 28.22 -37.10 -14.45
CA LYS A 38 27.59 -38.24 -13.77
C LYS A 38 26.78 -37.76 -12.58
N ALA A 39 25.45 -37.90 -12.68
CA ALA A 39 24.49 -37.41 -11.69
C ALA A 39 24.81 -37.86 -10.24
N SER A 40 25.31 -39.09 -10.04
CA SER A 40 25.63 -39.59 -8.69
C SER A 40 26.92 -39.02 -8.09
N LEU A 41 27.92 -38.65 -8.89
CA LEU A 41 29.12 -37.98 -8.35
C LEU A 41 28.88 -36.48 -8.17
N LEU A 42 28.12 -35.86 -9.07
CA LEU A 42 27.73 -34.46 -8.96
C LEU A 42 26.88 -34.21 -7.71
N SER A 43 25.96 -35.12 -7.37
CA SER A 43 25.10 -35.02 -6.20
C SER A 43 25.87 -35.14 -4.88
N HIS A 44 26.83 -36.07 -4.78
CA HIS A 44 27.58 -36.35 -3.56
C HIS A 44 28.79 -35.42 -3.33
N ILE A 45 29.43 -34.93 -4.41
CA ILE A 45 30.72 -34.23 -4.29
C ILE A 45 30.62 -32.72 -4.55
N TYR A 46 29.69 -32.23 -5.38
CA TYR A 46 29.88 -30.89 -5.98
C TYR A 46 28.85 -29.81 -5.62
N LEU A 47 27.55 -30.11 -5.48
CA LEU A 47 26.57 -29.02 -5.54
C LEU A 47 25.36 -29.14 -4.61
N PHE A 48 24.75 -30.32 -4.52
CA PHE A 48 23.40 -30.43 -3.96
C PHE A 48 23.35 -30.19 -2.45
N LYS A 49 24.31 -30.69 -1.66
CA LYS A 49 24.28 -30.51 -0.20
C LYS A 49 24.31 -29.04 0.20
N ASN A 50 25.30 -28.28 -0.27
CA ASN A 50 25.44 -26.86 0.09
C ASN A 50 24.33 -26.00 -0.53
N LEU A 51 23.88 -26.33 -1.75
CA LEU A 51 22.76 -25.65 -2.38
C LEU A 51 21.46 -25.90 -1.62
N ILE A 52 21.15 -27.15 -1.27
CA ILE A 52 19.95 -27.51 -0.48
C ILE A 52 20.00 -26.83 0.88
N ILE A 53 21.14 -26.89 1.59
CA ILE A 53 21.29 -26.21 2.88
C ILE A 53 21.07 -24.71 2.72
N SER A 54 21.68 -24.09 1.70
CA SER A 54 21.51 -22.65 1.44
C SER A 54 20.06 -22.30 1.09
N LEU A 55 19.37 -23.13 0.31
CA LEU A 55 17.97 -22.95 -0.05
C LEU A 55 17.06 -23.10 1.17
N ILE A 56 17.30 -24.10 2.03
CA ILE A 56 16.56 -24.31 3.28
C ILE A 56 16.77 -23.12 4.22
N ILE A 57 18.01 -22.70 4.44
CA ILE A 57 18.32 -21.53 5.28
C ILE A 57 17.65 -20.28 4.70
N THR A 58 17.78 -20.05 3.39
CA THR A 58 17.15 -18.88 2.73
C THR A 58 15.64 -18.91 2.88
N PHE A 59 15.01 -20.08 2.68
CA PHE A 59 13.57 -20.25 2.84
C PHE A 59 13.13 -19.98 4.29
N ILE A 60 13.81 -20.57 5.27
CA ILE A 60 13.51 -20.38 6.70
C ILE A 60 13.70 -18.91 7.08
N SER A 61 14.82 -18.30 6.71
CA SER A 61 15.08 -16.88 6.98
C SER A 61 14.04 -15.97 6.33
N THR A 62 13.70 -16.22 5.06
CA THR A 62 12.66 -15.46 4.35
C THR A 62 11.32 -15.63 5.04
N PHE A 63 10.93 -16.85 5.37
CA PHE A 63 9.68 -17.15 6.05
C PHE A 63 9.59 -16.44 7.41
N ILE A 64 10.64 -16.52 8.23
CA ILE A 64 10.68 -15.84 9.54
C ILE A 64 10.57 -14.32 9.38
N LEU A 65 11.32 -13.73 8.44
CA LEU A 65 11.30 -12.28 8.21
C LEU A 65 9.96 -11.80 7.67
N TYR A 66 9.28 -12.61 6.86
CA TYR A 66 7.96 -12.28 6.29
C TYR A 66 6.80 -12.72 7.18
N LEU A 67 7.03 -13.53 8.21
CA LEU A 67 5.96 -14.05 9.08
C LEU A 67 5.08 -12.92 9.67
N PRO A 68 5.62 -11.80 10.18
CA PRO A 68 4.78 -10.70 10.69
C PRO A 68 3.89 -10.09 9.60
N VAL A 69 4.41 -9.96 8.38
CA VAL A 69 3.66 -9.44 7.23
C VAL A 69 2.55 -10.40 6.84
N LEU A 70 2.85 -11.70 6.77
CA LEU A 70 1.88 -12.74 6.43
C LEU A 70 0.76 -12.83 7.47
N LEU A 71 1.10 -12.79 8.76
CA LEU A 71 0.12 -12.78 9.86
C LEU A 71 -0.75 -11.52 9.83
N GLY A 72 -0.16 -10.34 9.53
CA GLY A 72 -0.90 -9.09 9.42
C GLY A 72 -1.77 -8.98 8.15
N SER A 73 -1.31 -9.54 7.02
CA SER A 73 -2.02 -9.47 5.74
C SER A 73 -3.21 -10.42 5.67
N LEU A 74 -3.15 -11.56 6.36
CA LEU A 74 -4.29 -12.49 6.50
C LEU A 74 -5.51 -11.81 7.16
N ILE A 75 -5.29 -10.75 7.94
CA ILE A 75 -6.33 -10.02 8.68
C ILE A 75 -6.90 -8.84 7.86
N LYS A 76 -6.25 -8.38 6.78
CA LYS A 76 -6.60 -7.12 6.10
C LYS A 76 -6.62 -7.12 4.57
N GLN A 77 -6.33 -8.22 3.87
CA GLN A 77 -6.31 -8.20 2.40
C GLN A 77 -7.66 -8.47 1.75
N THR A 78 -8.50 -7.43 1.76
CA THR A 78 -9.28 -7.09 0.56
C THR A 78 -8.67 -5.81 -0.01
N THR A 79 -8.53 -5.73 -1.33
CA THR A 79 -8.07 -4.55 -2.09
C THR A 79 -6.62 -4.08 -1.89
N ILE A 80 -5.63 -4.82 -2.41
CA ILE A 80 -4.36 -4.20 -2.86
C ILE A 80 -3.98 -4.80 -4.22
N ASN A 81 -4.06 -3.95 -5.25
CA ASN A 81 -3.53 -4.05 -6.62
C ASN A 81 -3.31 -5.45 -7.20
N LYS A 82 -4.19 -5.86 -8.11
CA LYS A 82 -3.84 -6.84 -9.15
C LYS A 82 -2.56 -6.32 -9.83
N ASN A 83 -1.44 -7.00 -9.62
CA ASN A 83 -0.27 -6.84 -10.49
C ASN A 83 -0.70 -7.27 -11.89
N ILE A 84 -1.13 -6.31 -12.71
CA ILE A 84 -1.56 -6.57 -14.08
C ILE A 84 -0.31 -6.94 -14.85
N LYS A 85 -0.17 -8.23 -15.15
CA LYS A 85 0.82 -8.75 -16.07
C LYS A 85 0.71 -8.00 -17.40
N LEU A 86 1.74 -7.26 -17.79
CA LEU A 86 1.74 -6.49 -19.02
C LEU A 86 1.74 -7.43 -20.25
N SER A 87 1.19 -6.92 -21.35
CA SER A 87 1.39 -7.51 -22.66
C SER A 87 2.86 -7.37 -23.08
N TRP A 88 3.31 -8.16 -24.05
CA TRP A 88 4.70 -8.06 -24.53
C TRP A 88 5.01 -6.71 -25.16
N SER A 89 4.07 -6.12 -25.90
CA SER A 89 4.25 -4.80 -26.52
C SER A 89 4.40 -3.71 -25.46
N ASP A 90 3.54 -3.71 -24.46
CA ASP A 90 3.57 -2.68 -23.40
C ASP A 90 4.84 -2.83 -22.55
N PHE A 91 5.20 -4.07 -22.22
CA PHE A 91 6.42 -4.35 -21.46
C PHE A 91 7.67 -3.84 -22.18
N ILE A 92 7.84 -4.19 -23.47
CA ILE A 92 9.02 -3.76 -24.25
C ILE A 92 9.06 -2.24 -24.41
N THR A 93 7.90 -1.59 -24.49
CA THR A 93 7.79 -0.13 -24.65
C THR A 93 8.13 0.62 -23.36
N VAL A 94 7.64 0.15 -22.21
CA VAL A 94 7.77 0.84 -20.91
C VAL A 94 9.08 0.49 -20.20
N PHE A 95 9.65 -0.69 -20.44
CA PHE A 95 10.84 -1.16 -19.74
C PHE A 95 12.06 -0.23 -19.89
N PRO A 96 12.43 0.28 -21.07
CA PRO A 96 13.59 1.18 -21.22
C PRO A 96 13.44 2.48 -20.41
N SER A 97 12.26 3.10 -20.43
CA SER A 97 11.99 4.31 -19.64
C SER A 97 12.09 4.04 -18.13
N SER A 98 11.61 2.88 -17.67
CA SER A 98 11.76 2.48 -16.26
C SER A 98 13.23 2.28 -15.87
N MET A 99 14.04 1.65 -16.73
CA MET A 99 15.48 1.50 -16.47
C MET A 99 16.19 2.85 -16.40
N HIS A 100 15.81 3.82 -17.25
CA HIS A 100 16.35 5.17 -17.20
C HIS A 100 15.98 5.89 -15.90
N GLN A 101 14.72 5.77 -15.44
CA GLN A 101 14.28 6.32 -14.16
C GLN A 101 15.05 5.73 -12.98
N ILE A 102 15.21 4.40 -12.94
CA ILE A 102 15.99 3.71 -11.90
C ILE A 102 17.43 4.22 -11.88
N TRP A 103 18.06 4.35 -13.05
CA TRP A 103 19.42 4.89 -13.16
C TRP A 103 19.52 6.32 -12.64
N SER A 104 18.56 7.18 -13.01
CA SER A 104 18.49 8.56 -12.55
C SER A 104 18.30 8.64 -11.04
N GLN A 105 17.49 7.77 -10.45
CA GLN A 105 17.28 7.74 -8.99
C GLN A 105 18.51 7.25 -8.24
N TRP A 106 19.15 6.18 -8.72
CA TRP A 106 20.36 5.64 -8.09
C TRP A 106 21.54 6.62 -8.13
N ASN A 107 21.58 7.48 -9.13
CA ASN A 107 22.61 8.51 -9.29
C ASN A 107 22.14 9.91 -8.88
N ARG A 108 20.99 10.03 -8.22
CA ARG A 108 20.52 11.32 -7.70
C ARG A 108 21.54 11.89 -6.72
N ASP A 109 21.91 13.15 -6.91
CA ASP A 109 22.93 13.87 -6.14
C ASP A 109 24.36 13.30 -6.21
N ILE A 110 24.60 12.31 -7.08
CA ILE A 110 25.94 11.78 -7.35
C ILE A 110 26.55 12.60 -8.50
N PRO A 111 27.71 13.26 -8.29
CA PRO A 111 28.44 13.92 -9.36
C PRO A 111 28.71 12.97 -10.53
N ILE A 112 28.54 13.45 -11.76
CA ILE A 112 28.71 12.64 -12.98
C ILE A 112 30.07 11.94 -13.04
N VAL A 113 31.12 12.58 -12.52
CA VAL A 113 32.47 12.02 -12.44
C VAL A 113 32.51 10.75 -11.57
N ILE A 114 31.80 10.75 -10.44
CA ILE A 114 31.70 9.59 -9.55
C ILE A 114 30.86 8.51 -10.22
N SER A 115 29.74 8.85 -10.88
CA SER A 115 28.94 7.87 -11.63
C SER A 115 29.74 7.19 -12.74
N ILE A 116 30.54 7.94 -13.50
CA ILE A 116 31.44 7.40 -14.53
C ILE A 116 32.49 6.47 -13.88
N LEU A 117 33.07 6.88 -12.75
CA LEU A 117 34.06 6.08 -12.03
C LEU A 117 33.45 4.76 -11.49
N LEU A 118 32.20 4.79 -11.02
CA LEU A 118 31.46 3.57 -10.64
C LEU A 118 31.23 2.66 -11.85
N ILE A 119 30.83 3.19 -13.01
CA ILE A 119 30.67 2.42 -14.25
C ILE A 119 32.01 1.77 -14.66
N ILE A 120 33.10 2.53 -14.67
CA ILE A 120 34.43 2.02 -15.00
C ILE A 120 34.83 0.92 -14.02
N GLY A 121 34.60 1.14 -12.72
CA GLY A 121 34.81 0.16 -11.66
C GLY A 121 34.03 -1.13 -11.91
N PHE A 122 32.75 -1.00 -12.24
CA PHE A 122 31.85 -2.12 -12.49
C PHE A 122 32.37 -3.02 -13.62
N PHE A 123 32.67 -2.43 -14.78
CA PHE A 123 33.18 -3.19 -15.92
C PHE A 123 34.59 -3.73 -15.69
N THR A 124 35.46 -2.99 -15.00
CA THR A 124 36.78 -3.49 -14.61
C THR A 124 36.66 -4.72 -13.73
N SER A 125 35.74 -4.70 -12.77
CA SER A 125 35.48 -5.83 -11.87
C SER A 125 34.99 -7.07 -12.62
N LEU A 126 34.17 -6.89 -13.66
CA LEU A 126 33.72 -7.99 -14.53
C LEU A 126 34.84 -8.54 -15.40
N ILE A 127 35.62 -7.68 -16.06
CA ILE A 127 36.71 -8.08 -16.97
C ILE A 127 37.82 -8.79 -16.19
N PHE A 128 38.19 -8.27 -15.02
CA PHE A 128 39.26 -8.80 -14.18
C PHE A 128 38.75 -9.64 -13.00
N HIS A 129 37.52 -10.17 -13.08
CA HIS A 129 36.88 -10.91 -11.99
C HIS A 129 37.79 -11.99 -11.39
N LYS A 130 38.42 -12.81 -12.24
CA LYS A 130 39.33 -13.90 -11.82
C LYS A 130 40.59 -13.43 -11.10
N LYS A 131 40.99 -12.16 -11.26
CA LYS A 131 42.12 -11.55 -10.56
C LYS A 131 41.71 -10.87 -9.26
N ILE A 132 40.45 -10.46 -9.15
CA ILE A 132 39.92 -9.71 -8.02
C ILE A 132 39.34 -10.66 -6.95
N THR A 133 38.76 -11.78 -7.36
CA THR A 133 38.12 -12.72 -6.45
C THR A 133 38.38 -14.18 -6.81
N ASN A 134 38.26 -15.05 -5.80
CA ASN A 134 38.37 -16.50 -5.92
C ASN A 134 37.06 -17.16 -6.38
N TYR A 135 35.95 -16.41 -6.44
CA TYR A 135 34.70 -16.94 -6.96
C TYR A 135 34.77 -17.14 -8.47
N LYS A 136 34.11 -18.20 -8.96
CA LYS A 136 34.11 -18.55 -10.39
C LYS A 136 33.19 -17.64 -11.22
N ILE A 137 32.07 -17.23 -10.63
CA ILE A 137 31.00 -16.51 -11.31
C ILE A 137 30.76 -15.19 -10.58
N PRO A 138 30.75 -14.04 -11.29
CA PRO A 138 30.34 -12.77 -10.72
C PRO A 138 28.91 -12.83 -10.19
N ILE A 139 28.72 -12.47 -8.93
CA ILE A 139 27.41 -12.46 -8.27
C ILE A 139 26.37 -11.62 -9.03
N ILE A 140 26.80 -10.53 -9.66
CA ILE A 140 25.93 -9.67 -10.45
C ILE A 140 25.41 -10.36 -11.73
N LEU A 141 26.20 -11.24 -12.35
CA LEU A 141 25.73 -12.02 -13.49
C LEU A 141 24.66 -13.04 -13.06
N ALA A 142 24.83 -13.65 -11.89
CA ALA A 142 23.81 -14.53 -11.32
C ALA A 142 22.51 -13.76 -11.02
N ALA A 143 22.62 -12.56 -10.42
CA ALA A 143 21.48 -11.68 -10.15
C ALA A 143 20.76 -11.26 -11.44
N PHE A 144 21.49 -10.76 -12.45
CA PHE A 144 20.89 -10.37 -13.74
C PHE A 144 20.23 -11.54 -14.45
N THR A 145 20.83 -12.73 -14.43
CA THR A 145 20.25 -13.93 -15.04
C THR A 145 18.90 -14.28 -14.39
N TRP A 146 18.86 -14.30 -13.06
CA TRP A 146 17.63 -14.60 -12.32
C TRP A 146 16.56 -13.52 -12.52
N LEU A 147 16.95 -12.24 -12.49
CA LEU A 147 16.02 -11.14 -12.68
C LEU A 147 15.47 -11.07 -14.10
N THR A 148 16.29 -11.35 -15.10
CA THR A 148 15.84 -11.46 -16.49
C THR A 148 14.78 -12.57 -16.61
N PHE A 149 15.05 -13.73 -16.02
CA PHE A 149 14.08 -14.83 -15.99
C PHE A 149 12.77 -14.43 -15.30
N LEU A 150 12.83 -13.80 -14.12
CA LEU A 150 11.65 -13.33 -13.39
C LEU A 150 10.85 -12.28 -14.19
N LEU A 151 11.52 -11.30 -14.78
CA LEU A 151 10.88 -10.24 -15.57
C LEU A 151 10.17 -10.80 -16.81
N LEU A 152 10.76 -11.77 -17.51
CA LEU A 152 10.14 -12.39 -18.68
C LEU A 152 8.89 -13.21 -18.31
N ILE A 153 8.87 -13.84 -17.14
CA ILE A 153 7.73 -14.62 -16.65
C ILE A 153 6.62 -13.72 -16.13
N GLN A 154 6.98 -12.78 -15.25
CA GLN A 154 6.02 -11.93 -14.55
C GLN A 154 5.52 -10.79 -15.44
N ARG A 155 6.35 -10.26 -16.35
CA ARG A 155 6.09 -9.06 -17.17
C ARG A 155 5.48 -7.93 -16.33
N ALA A 156 6.01 -7.78 -15.13
CA ALA A 156 5.64 -6.73 -14.19
C ALA A 156 6.86 -5.84 -14.03
N ILE A 157 6.65 -4.53 -14.17
CA ILE A 157 7.68 -3.53 -13.92
C ILE A 157 7.49 -3.09 -12.46
N LEU A 158 8.49 -3.40 -11.63
CA LEU A 158 8.51 -2.94 -10.25
C LEU A 158 8.72 -1.42 -10.22
N PRO A 159 8.08 -0.70 -9.28
CA PRO A 159 8.44 0.67 -8.95
C PRO A 159 9.93 0.79 -8.62
N GLU A 160 10.48 1.99 -8.71
CA GLU A 160 11.92 2.22 -8.65
C GLU A 160 12.53 1.78 -7.31
N HIS A 161 11.79 1.98 -6.20
CA HIS A 161 12.20 1.51 -4.88
C HIS A 161 12.30 -0.02 -4.77
N GLY A 162 11.56 -0.76 -5.61
CA GLY A 162 11.63 -2.22 -5.68
C GLY A 162 12.98 -2.74 -6.20
N TRP A 163 13.80 -1.89 -6.81
CA TRP A 163 15.12 -2.24 -7.34
C TRP A 163 16.28 -1.94 -6.40
N LEU A 164 16.05 -1.27 -5.26
CA LEU A 164 17.11 -0.80 -4.36
C LEU A 164 17.99 -1.94 -3.81
N PHE A 165 17.52 -3.18 -3.78
CA PHE A 165 18.32 -4.33 -3.36
C PHE A 165 19.54 -4.59 -4.28
N LEU A 166 19.51 -4.14 -5.54
CA LEU A 166 20.64 -4.26 -6.46
C LEU A 166 21.70 -3.18 -6.26
N LEU A 167 21.34 -2.03 -5.70
CA LEU A 167 22.25 -0.89 -5.58
C LEU A 167 23.49 -1.22 -4.73
N PRO A 168 23.39 -1.84 -3.53
CA PRO A 168 24.57 -2.27 -2.79
C PRO A 168 25.45 -3.25 -3.57
N LEU A 169 24.84 -4.17 -4.33
CA LEU A 169 25.56 -5.14 -5.15
C LEU A 169 26.36 -4.45 -6.25
N PHE A 170 25.73 -3.49 -6.94
CA PHE A 170 26.36 -2.65 -7.96
C PHE A 170 27.54 -1.86 -7.36
N ILE A 171 27.35 -1.21 -6.21
CA ILE A 171 28.40 -0.43 -5.54
C ILE A 171 29.57 -1.31 -5.10
N VAL A 172 29.32 -2.49 -4.52
CA VAL A 172 30.37 -3.43 -4.10
C VAL A 172 31.21 -3.90 -5.31
N VAL A 173 30.56 -4.31 -6.39
CA VAL A 173 31.25 -4.75 -7.61
C VAL A 173 32.05 -3.60 -8.21
N SER A 174 31.47 -2.40 -8.27
CA SER A 174 32.14 -1.19 -8.76
C SER A 174 33.37 -0.85 -7.92
N SER A 175 33.22 -0.88 -6.61
CA SER A 175 34.29 -0.57 -5.64
C SER A 175 35.46 -1.54 -5.77
N ALA A 176 35.20 -2.84 -5.97
CA ALA A 176 36.24 -3.84 -6.17
C ALA A 176 37.09 -3.55 -7.41
N GLY A 177 36.47 -3.14 -8.52
CA GLY A 177 37.19 -2.75 -9.74
C GLY A 177 37.98 -1.45 -9.58
N ILE A 178 37.42 -0.45 -8.88
CA ILE A 178 38.13 0.80 -8.57
C ILE A 178 39.37 0.51 -7.71
N ILE A 179 39.23 -0.28 -6.65
CA ILE A 179 40.35 -0.68 -5.78
C ILE A 179 41.42 -1.43 -6.57
N PHE A 180 41.01 -2.29 -7.51
CA PHE A 180 41.95 -2.98 -8.39
C PHE A 180 42.77 -1.99 -9.24
N LEU A 181 42.14 -0.99 -9.88
CA LEU A 181 42.84 0.04 -10.65
C LEU A 181 43.76 0.90 -9.78
N LEU A 182 43.26 1.34 -8.61
CA LEU A 182 44.07 2.11 -7.65
C LEU A 182 45.26 1.28 -7.16
N GLY A 183 45.10 -0.03 -6.99
CA GLY A 183 46.18 -0.96 -6.64
C GLY A 183 47.32 -0.98 -7.67
N LEU A 184 47.01 -0.85 -8.97
CA LEU A 184 48.01 -0.77 -10.03
C LEU A 184 48.82 0.53 -9.94
N VAL A 185 48.13 1.66 -9.77
CA VAL A 185 48.73 3.00 -9.71
C VAL A 185 49.54 3.20 -8.42
N PHE A 186 48.95 2.88 -7.28
CA PHE A 186 49.56 3.09 -5.96
C PHE A 186 50.44 1.92 -5.51
N SER A 187 50.71 0.94 -6.39
CA SER A 187 51.52 -0.25 -6.08
C SER A 187 52.81 0.08 -5.31
N LYS A 188 53.47 1.20 -5.64
CA LYS A 188 54.73 1.70 -5.06
C LYS A 188 54.61 2.40 -3.69
N MET A 189 53.43 2.86 -3.26
CA MET A 189 53.26 3.68 -2.04
C MET A 189 52.84 2.85 -0.80
N ARG A 190 53.48 1.70 -0.55
CA ARG A 190 53.01 0.66 0.40
C ARG A 190 52.70 1.16 1.82
N ASN A 191 53.48 2.11 2.35
CA ASN A 191 53.36 2.54 3.76
C ASN A 191 52.22 3.54 4.02
N TYR A 192 51.73 4.25 3.01
CA TYR A 192 50.68 5.27 3.17
C TYR A 192 49.33 4.88 2.57
N LYS A 193 49.22 3.69 1.95
CA LYS A 193 48.01 3.24 1.25
C LYS A 193 46.76 3.38 2.11
N SER A 194 46.78 2.81 3.32
CA SER A 194 45.59 2.80 4.17
C SER A 194 45.13 4.22 4.54
N LEU A 195 46.07 5.10 4.90
CA LEU A 195 45.76 6.49 5.23
C LEU A 195 45.14 7.21 4.02
N VAL A 196 45.74 7.07 2.83
CA VAL A 196 45.25 7.71 1.60
C VAL A 196 43.85 7.21 1.25
N PHE A 197 43.59 5.90 1.31
CA PHE A 197 42.25 5.35 1.05
C PHE A 197 41.21 5.84 2.07
N SER A 198 41.57 5.90 3.36
CA SER A 198 40.68 6.43 4.39
C SER A 198 40.36 7.92 4.18
N ILE A 199 41.35 8.73 3.78
CA ILE A 199 41.14 10.15 3.47
C ILE A 199 40.24 10.31 2.25
N ILE A 200 40.48 9.57 1.17
CA ILE A 200 39.63 9.60 -0.04
C ILE A 200 38.19 9.21 0.30
N ALA A 201 38.01 8.14 1.07
CA ALA A 201 36.69 7.69 1.50
C ALA A 201 35.98 8.77 2.33
N LEU A 202 36.69 9.41 3.29
CA LEU A 202 36.14 10.48 4.11
C LEU A 202 35.73 11.70 3.27
N ILE A 203 36.58 12.15 2.35
CA ILE A 203 36.29 13.27 1.45
C ILE A 203 35.08 12.94 0.57
N LEU A 204 35.00 11.72 0.04
CA LEU A 204 33.88 11.30 -0.80
C LEU A 204 32.57 11.24 0.01
N SER A 205 32.60 10.70 1.23
CA SER A 205 31.43 10.67 2.12
C SER A 205 30.94 12.08 2.49
N ILE A 206 31.85 12.99 2.85
CA ILE A 206 31.52 14.38 3.16
C ILE A 206 31.00 15.09 1.90
N GLY A 207 31.67 14.92 0.77
CA GLY A 207 31.27 15.54 -0.50
C GLY A 207 29.88 15.12 -0.96
N LEU A 208 29.55 13.83 -0.89
CA LEU A 208 28.22 13.33 -1.20
C LEU A 208 27.17 13.79 -0.19
N GLY A 209 27.52 13.89 1.10
CA GLY A 209 26.63 14.48 2.11
C GLY A 209 26.33 15.95 1.82
N PHE A 210 27.34 16.70 1.38
CA PHE A 210 27.21 18.09 1.00
C PHE A 210 26.34 18.26 -0.25
N THR A 211 26.49 17.42 -1.28
CA THR A 211 25.63 17.51 -2.48
C THR A 211 24.15 17.33 -2.15
N VAL A 212 23.81 16.34 -1.31
CA VAL A 212 22.43 16.09 -0.87
C VAL A 212 21.87 17.26 -0.05
N PHE A 213 22.66 17.82 0.87
CA PHE A 213 22.23 18.94 1.71
C PHE A 213 21.92 20.19 0.87
N PHE A 214 22.79 20.53 -0.09
CA PHE A 214 22.63 21.73 -0.91
C PHE A 214 21.61 21.58 -2.03
N SER A 215 21.49 20.39 -2.63
CA SER A 215 20.49 20.18 -3.70
C SER A 215 19.06 20.21 -3.16
N GLN A 216 18.88 19.95 -1.86
CA GLN A 216 17.56 19.74 -1.24
C GLN A 216 16.69 18.74 -2.03
N SER A 217 17.33 17.82 -2.74
CA SER A 217 16.67 16.90 -3.66
C SER A 217 15.64 16.01 -2.97
N ILE A 218 15.88 15.67 -1.70
CA ILE A 218 14.97 14.88 -0.87
C ILE A 218 13.73 15.71 -0.52
N PHE A 219 13.92 16.97 -0.15
CA PHE A 219 12.83 17.88 0.21
C PHE A 219 11.96 18.20 -1.01
N TYR A 220 12.59 18.48 -2.15
CA TYR A 220 11.89 18.72 -3.43
C TYR A 220 11.59 17.46 -4.23
N SER A 221 11.80 16.28 -3.67
CA SER A 221 11.47 15.02 -4.34
C SER A 221 9.95 14.95 -4.50
N ASN A 222 9.52 14.50 -5.68
CA ASN A 222 8.13 14.16 -5.98
C ASN A 222 7.92 12.63 -5.93
N GLU A 223 8.93 11.83 -5.56
CA GLU A 223 8.83 10.36 -5.51
C GLU A 223 7.87 9.86 -4.44
N LYS A 224 7.79 10.60 -3.33
CA LYS A 224 6.72 10.45 -2.36
C LYS A 224 5.84 11.66 -2.58
N GLU A 225 4.73 11.46 -3.28
CA GLU A 225 3.64 12.42 -3.29
C GLU A 225 3.47 12.94 -1.85
N THR A 226 3.59 14.26 -1.64
CA THR A 226 3.73 14.87 -0.31
C THR A 226 3.02 16.22 -0.25
N LEU A 227 2.80 16.71 0.96
CA LEU A 227 2.32 18.05 1.25
C LEU A 227 3.42 18.78 2.03
N ARG A 228 4.28 19.54 1.32
CA ARG A 228 5.47 20.17 1.93
C ARG A 228 5.09 21.22 2.97
N ASP A 229 4.05 21.99 2.68
CA ASP A 229 3.59 23.07 3.55
C ASP A 229 2.62 22.56 4.62
N ALA A 230 2.54 21.25 4.86
CA ALA A 230 1.59 20.66 5.80
C ALA A 230 1.70 21.31 7.20
N GLU A 231 2.92 21.59 7.68
CA GLU A 231 3.12 22.26 8.97
C GLU A 231 2.56 23.69 8.97
N GLU A 232 2.86 24.48 7.94
CA GLU A 232 2.40 25.86 7.81
C GLU A 232 0.87 25.93 7.67
N ILE A 233 0.30 25.02 6.88
CA ILE A 233 -1.14 24.82 6.72
C ILE A 233 -1.77 24.49 8.08
N THR A 234 -1.20 23.54 8.82
CA THR A 234 -1.66 23.17 10.17
C THR A 234 -1.64 24.36 11.13
N ILE A 235 -0.54 25.12 11.17
CA ILE A 235 -0.41 26.29 12.03
C ILE A 235 -1.44 27.35 11.65
N MET A 236 -1.64 27.61 10.36
CA MET A 236 -2.64 28.56 9.88
C MET A 236 -4.07 28.12 10.27
N LEU A 237 -4.40 26.85 10.05
CA LEU A 237 -5.71 26.28 10.39
C LEU A 237 -5.97 26.31 11.89
N LYS A 238 -4.93 26.11 12.73
CA LYS A 238 -5.04 26.19 14.20
C LYS A 238 -5.72 27.47 14.68
N TYR A 239 -5.45 28.60 14.04
CA TYR A 239 -6.00 29.91 14.43
C TYR A 239 -7.38 30.21 13.81
N HIS A 240 -7.84 29.41 12.84
CA HIS A 240 -9.06 29.67 12.07
C HIS A 240 -10.16 28.62 12.27
N LEU A 241 -9.78 27.41 12.68
CA LEU A 241 -10.69 26.32 12.99
C LEU A 241 -11.52 26.63 14.23
N LYS A 242 -12.82 26.40 14.11
CA LYS A 242 -13.80 26.47 15.20
C LYS A 242 -14.46 25.11 15.36
N SER A 243 -15.06 24.88 16.52
CA SER A 243 -15.88 23.68 16.75
C SER A 243 -16.95 23.54 15.65
N GLY A 244 -17.06 22.34 15.07
CA GLY A 244 -17.96 22.05 13.96
C GLY A 244 -17.39 22.29 12.55
N ASP A 245 -16.19 22.85 12.44
CA ASP A 245 -15.48 22.89 11.16
C ASP A 245 -14.94 21.52 10.78
N ARG A 246 -14.72 21.34 9.48
CA ARG A 246 -14.10 20.13 8.94
C ARG A 246 -13.09 20.43 7.84
N ILE A 247 -12.15 19.53 7.64
CA ILE A 247 -11.10 19.61 6.63
C ILE A 247 -11.19 18.37 5.74
N VAL A 248 -11.30 18.58 4.43
CA VAL A 248 -11.21 17.52 3.43
C VAL A 248 -9.80 17.54 2.83
N ALA A 249 -9.08 16.45 3.04
CA ALA A 249 -7.83 16.14 2.35
C ALA A 249 -7.87 14.66 1.94
N SER A 250 -7.21 14.33 0.83
CA SER A 250 -7.03 12.95 0.38
C SER A 250 -5.54 12.64 0.23
N PRO A 251 -5.15 11.35 0.16
CA PRO A 251 -3.77 10.97 -0.11
C PRO A 251 -3.21 11.72 -1.32
N PRO A 252 -1.97 12.22 -1.22
CA PRO A 252 -0.99 12.04 -0.14
C PRO A 252 -1.10 13.05 1.02
N SER A 253 -2.04 13.99 0.96
CA SER A 253 -2.04 15.21 1.80
C SER A 253 -2.59 14.96 3.21
N ASP A 254 -3.39 13.92 3.39
CA ASP A 254 -4.06 13.57 4.64
C ASP A 254 -3.10 13.19 5.77
N LEU A 255 -2.20 12.23 5.55
CA LEU A 255 -1.29 11.72 6.60
C LEU A 255 -0.27 12.77 7.10
N PRO A 256 0.35 13.61 6.23
CA PRO A 256 1.17 14.73 6.69
C PRO A 256 0.39 15.67 7.60
N LEU A 257 -0.87 15.98 7.28
CA LEU A 257 -1.71 16.82 8.13
C LEU A 257 -2.00 16.15 9.47
N VAL A 258 -2.34 14.86 9.50
CA VAL A 258 -2.51 14.11 10.76
C VAL A 258 -1.28 14.23 11.64
N TYR A 259 -0.09 14.04 11.07
CA TYR A 259 1.17 14.15 11.81
C TYR A 259 1.34 15.55 12.43
N TYR A 260 1.18 16.62 11.65
CA TYR A 260 1.36 17.97 12.15
C TYR A 260 0.24 18.42 13.10
N PHE A 261 -1.00 17.95 12.92
CA PHE A 261 -2.10 18.19 13.85
C PHE A 261 -1.75 17.63 15.23
N ASN A 262 -1.27 16.39 15.28
CA ASN A 262 -0.80 15.78 16.51
C ASN A 262 0.39 16.55 17.11
N LYS A 263 1.39 16.92 16.30
CA LYS A 263 2.56 17.71 16.73
C LYS A 263 2.16 19.06 17.36
N HIS A 264 1.10 19.70 16.85
CA HIS A 264 0.63 21.02 17.29
C HIS A 264 -0.56 20.98 18.26
N ASN A 265 -0.90 19.80 18.79
CA ASN A 265 -2.03 19.55 19.70
C ASN A 265 -3.39 20.01 19.15
N ILE A 266 -3.65 19.76 17.87
CA ILE A 266 -4.93 19.99 17.22
C ILE A 266 -5.63 18.63 17.07
N SER A 267 -6.91 18.56 17.43
CA SER A 267 -7.66 17.29 17.28
C SER A 267 -7.69 16.84 15.82
N THR A 268 -7.42 15.56 15.58
CA THR A 268 -7.59 14.93 14.26
C THR A 268 -9.06 14.79 13.84
N ASP A 269 -10.02 15.04 14.75
CA ASP A 269 -11.46 15.01 14.45
C ASP A 269 -11.89 16.07 13.43
N TYR A 270 -11.06 17.10 13.23
CA TYR A 270 -11.26 18.07 12.16
C TYR A 270 -11.03 17.45 10.77
N LEU A 271 -10.19 16.42 10.65
CA LEU A 271 -9.92 15.75 9.37
C LEU A 271 -11.06 14.77 9.06
N LEU A 272 -11.68 14.95 7.91
CA LEU A 272 -12.84 14.16 7.49
C LEU A 272 -12.41 12.76 7.04
N TYR A 273 -12.79 11.76 7.86
CA TYR A 273 -12.80 10.36 7.45
C TYR A 273 -14.21 9.76 7.38
N THR A 274 -15.20 10.31 8.11
CA THR A 274 -16.50 9.61 8.27
C THR A 274 -17.75 10.48 8.44
N ASP A 275 -17.71 11.76 8.86
CA ASP A 275 -18.92 12.54 9.15
C ASP A 275 -18.93 13.95 8.56
N PHE A 276 -19.54 14.06 7.38
CA PHE A 276 -19.52 15.24 6.51
C PHE A 276 -20.71 16.20 6.75
N TYR A 277 -21.89 15.66 7.06
CA TYR A 277 -23.17 16.37 7.03
C TYR A 277 -23.48 17.18 8.31
N SER A 278 -22.71 16.97 9.39
CA SER A 278 -22.81 17.75 10.62
C SER A 278 -22.06 19.10 10.57
N SER A 279 -21.25 19.32 9.53
CA SER A 279 -20.36 20.48 9.44
C SER A 279 -21.04 21.71 8.81
N THR A 280 -20.75 22.90 9.34
CA THR A 280 -21.28 24.17 8.79
C THR A 280 -20.26 24.82 7.85
N ARG A 281 -18.96 24.67 8.13
CA ARG A 281 -17.85 25.21 7.32
C ARG A 281 -16.83 24.12 7.05
N VAL A 282 -16.35 24.07 5.80
CA VAL A 282 -15.43 23.05 5.32
C VAL A 282 -14.24 23.70 4.64
N PHE A 283 -13.04 23.21 4.96
CA PHE A 283 -11.79 23.58 4.30
C PHE A 283 -11.35 22.43 3.38
N ILE A 284 -11.19 22.68 2.10
CA ILE A 284 -10.75 21.67 1.12
C ILE A 284 -9.30 21.97 0.75
N ILE A 285 -8.44 20.96 0.88
CA ILE A 285 -7.00 21.09 0.61
C ILE A 285 -6.69 20.46 -0.74
N GLU A 286 -6.33 21.30 -1.70
CA GLU A 286 -5.91 20.91 -3.04
C GLU A 286 -4.37 20.86 -3.12
N ASN A 287 -3.80 19.73 -3.55
CA ASN A 287 -2.35 19.59 -3.65
C ASN A 287 -1.82 19.94 -5.06
N LYS A 288 -1.14 21.09 -5.16
CA LYS A 288 -0.55 21.59 -6.41
C LYS A 288 0.57 20.70 -6.92
N SER A 289 1.32 20.08 -6.02
CA SER A 289 2.53 19.30 -6.36
C SER A 289 2.22 18.10 -7.24
N ILE A 290 1.01 17.55 -7.10
CA ILE A 290 0.52 16.41 -7.88
C ILE A 290 -0.62 16.79 -8.85
N LYS A 291 -0.87 18.09 -9.06
CA LYS A 291 -1.98 18.61 -9.88
C LYS A 291 -3.35 18.03 -9.50
N GLN A 292 -3.54 17.75 -8.21
CA GLN A 292 -4.82 17.32 -7.69
C GLN A 292 -5.79 18.50 -7.73
N THR A 293 -7.07 18.25 -8.03
CA THR A 293 -8.12 19.27 -8.04
C THR A 293 -9.09 19.09 -6.87
N ILE A 294 -9.88 20.12 -6.53
CA ILE A 294 -11.00 20.00 -5.58
C ILE A 294 -11.88 18.76 -5.89
N ASN A 295 -12.19 18.51 -7.16
CA ASN A 295 -13.02 17.36 -7.58
C ASN A 295 -12.37 16.02 -7.21
N ASP A 296 -11.06 15.89 -7.40
CA ASP A 296 -10.34 14.66 -7.07
C ASP A 296 -10.35 14.39 -5.56
N VAL A 297 -10.17 15.45 -4.76
CA VAL A 297 -10.22 15.39 -3.30
C VAL A 297 -11.60 14.97 -2.81
N LEU A 298 -12.65 15.58 -3.35
CA LEU A 298 -14.04 15.26 -2.98
C LEU A 298 -14.43 13.85 -3.43
N LYS A 299 -14.08 13.46 -4.65
CA LYS A 299 -14.39 12.13 -5.21
C LYS A 299 -13.77 11.01 -4.39
N TYR A 300 -12.57 11.20 -3.85
CA TYR A 300 -11.93 10.22 -2.95
C TYR A 300 -12.80 9.88 -1.74
N HIS A 301 -13.57 10.86 -1.24
CA HIS A 301 -14.48 10.73 -0.11
C HIS A 301 -15.95 10.48 -0.53
N ASN A 302 -16.21 10.16 -1.80
CA ASN A 302 -17.55 10.04 -2.38
C ASN A 302 -18.42 11.30 -2.21
N LEU A 303 -17.80 12.49 -2.29
CA LEU A 303 -18.48 13.78 -2.20
C LEU A 303 -18.55 14.47 -3.57
N SER A 304 -19.58 15.29 -3.76
CA SER A 304 -19.76 16.13 -4.95
C SER A 304 -19.67 17.61 -4.59
N LEU A 305 -19.15 18.44 -5.50
CA LEU A 305 -19.11 19.89 -5.36
C LEU A 305 -20.51 20.52 -5.18
N THR A 306 -21.56 19.83 -5.63
CA THR A 306 -22.96 20.26 -5.46
C THR A 306 -23.42 20.27 -4.01
N ALA A 307 -22.74 19.56 -3.11
CA ALA A 307 -23.03 19.57 -1.67
C ALA A 307 -22.53 20.85 -0.95
N PHE A 308 -21.90 21.77 -1.67
CA PHE A 308 -21.21 22.91 -1.10
C PHE A 308 -21.60 24.22 -1.78
N SER A 309 -21.50 25.31 -1.02
CA SER A 309 -21.47 26.64 -1.61
C SER A 309 -20.25 26.76 -2.54
N LYS A 310 -20.26 27.76 -3.44
CA LYS A 310 -19.11 28.03 -4.31
C LYS A 310 -17.82 28.11 -3.46
N PRO A 311 -16.82 27.26 -3.69
CA PRO A 311 -15.57 27.30 -2.93
C PRO A 311 -14.84 28.62 -3.18
N GLU A 312 -14.44 29.28 -2.11
CA GLU A 312 -13.65 30.50 -2.13
C GLU A 312 -12.20 30.16 -1.78
N LEU A 313 -11.24 30.69 -2.54
CA LEU A 313 -9.83 30.53 -2.20
C LEU A 313 -9.57 31.24 -0.86
N PHE A 314 -9.18 30.47 0.15
CA PHE A 314 -8.94 30.97 1.50
C PHE A 314 -7.46 31.28 1.73
N SER A 315 -6.57 30.43 1.25
CA SER A 315 -5.12 30.64 1.35
C SER A 315 -4.38 29.89 0.26
N GLU A 316 -3.23 30.43 -0.12
CA GLU A 316 -2.34 29.85 -1.10
C GLU A 316 -0.98 29.56 -0.47
N PHE A 317 -0.51 28.33 -0.66
CA PHE A 317 0.82 27.86 -0.28
C PHE A 317 1.60 27.43 -1.53
N ALA A 318 2.90 27.19 -1.38
CA ALA A 318 3.75 26.76 -2.50
C ALA A 318 3.31 25.40 -3.08
N SER A 319 2.86 24.49 -2.22
CA SER A 319 2.45 23.11 -2.53
C SER A 319 0.95 22.88 -2.50
N ALA A 320 0.12 23.84 -2.05
CA ALA A 320 -1.31 23.63 -1.92
C ALA A 320 -2.17 24.91 -2.05
N TYR A 321 -3.42 24.72 -2.46
CA TYR A 321 -4.49 25.71 -2.28
C TYR A 321 -5.43 25.23 -1.19
N ILE A 322 -5.87 26.15 -0.33
CA ILE A 322 -6.92 25.89 0.65
C ILE A 322 -8.15 26.67 0.22
N TYR A 323 -9.22 25.94 -0.03
CA TYR A 323 -10.52 26.52 -0.30
C TYR A 323 -11.38 26.44 0.94
N LYS A 324 -12.14 27.50 1.20
CA LYS A 324 -13.17 27.53 2.21
C LYS A 324 -14.52 27.49 1.53
N THR A 325 -15.40 26.65 2.05
CA THR A 325 -16.78 26.59 1.62
C THR A 325 -17.67 26.29 2.82
N ASN A 326 -18.96 26.50 2.68
CA ASN A 326 -19.95 26.02 3.62
C ASN A 326 -20.57 24.74 3.05
N SER A 327 -20.80 23.78 3.93
CA SER A 327 -21.75 22.71 3.61
C SER A 327 -23.07 23.42 3.31
N LEU A 328 -23.65 23.16 2.12
CA LEU A 328 -25.03 23.55 1.92
C LEU A 328 -25.79 22.67 2.90
N LYS A 329 -26.28 23.28 3.99
CA LYS A 329 -27.30 22.64 4.81
C LYS A 329 -28.42 22.32 3.85
N PHE A 330 -28.50 21.04 3.50
CA PHE A 330 -29.60 20.51 2.73
C PHE A 330 -30.86 21.01 3.44
N GLU A 331 -31.74 21.75 2.75
CA GLU A 331 -33.14 21.69 3.13
C GLU A 331 -33.55 20.25 2.83
N SER A 332 -33.19 19.37 3.75
CA SER A 332 -33.44 17.96 3.62
C SER A 332 -34.94 17.80 3.77
N LYS A 333 -35.63 17.51 2.67
CA LYS A 333 -37.03 17.13 2.77
C LYS A 333 -37.05 15.77 3.46
N LEU A 334 -37.50 15.77 4.71
CA LEU A 334 -37.80 14.55 5.43
C LEU A 334 -38.89 13.82 4.66
N ILE A 335 -38.51 12.74 3.99
CA ILE A 335 -39.45 11.89 3.24
C ILE A 335 -40.01 10.82 4.16
N LEU A 336 -39.24 10.46 5.19
CA LEU A 336 -39.60 9.39 6.09
C LEU A 336 -39.09 9.72 7.49
N ASP A 337 -40.03 9.87 8.42
CA ASP A 337 -39.78 10.07 9.84
C ASP A 337 -40.48 8.95 10.61
N PHE A 338 -39.71 8.03 11.16
CA PHE A 338 -40.26 6.91 11.91
C PHE A 338 -40.33 7.15 13.40
N ARG A 339 -40.92 8.27 13.82
CA ARG A 339 -41.38 8.42 15.20
C ARG A 339 -42.63 7.59 15.52
N GLU A 340 -43.31 7.05 14.49
CA GLU A 340 -44.43 6.10 14.59
C GLU A 340 -44.40 5.09 13.40
N TYR A 341 -43.78 3.90 13.56
CA TYR A 341 -43.60 2.92 12.44
C TYR A 341 -44.88 2.13 12.09
N SER A 342 -46.03 2.80 11.93
CA SER A 342 -47.35 2.13 11.90
C SER A 342 -47.63 1.30 10.64
N ASN A 343 -46.89 1.50 9.54
CA ASN A 343 -47.23 0.95 8.21
C ASN A 343 -46.18 -0.02 7.65
N GLY A 344 -45.23 -0.50 8.46
CA GLY A 344 -44.21 -1.46 8.04
C GLY A 344 -44.71 -2.91 8.03
N GLU A 345 -44.18 -3.72 7.12
CA GLU A 345 -44.31 -5.18 7.13
C GLU A 345 -43.14 -5.78 7.91
N PHE A 346 -43.43 -6.61 8.91
CA PHE A 346 -42.44 -7.23 9.77
C PHE A 346 -42.57 -8.75 9.75
N GLN A 347 -41.46 -9.45 9.53
CA GLN A 347 -41.36 -10.91 9.60
C GLN A 347 -40.15 -11.27 10.45
N ASN A 348 -40.38 -12.03 11.53
CA ASN A 348 -39.39 -12.33 12.57
C ASN A 348 -38.67 -11.07 13.10
N SER A 349 -39.38 -9.96 13.06
CA SER A 349 -39.06 -8.66 13.64
C SER A 349 -40.36 -8.07 14.15
N LYS A 350 -40.27 -7.13 15.09
CA LYS A 350 -41.45 -6.49 15.66
C LYS A 350 -41.19 -5.03 15.97
N LEU A 351 -42.26 -4.32 16.25
CA LEU A 351 -42.20 -2.98 16.77
C LEU A 351 -42.36 -3.00 18.29
N SER A 352 -41.67 -2.09 18.98
CA SER A 352 -41.89 -1.84 20.40
C SER A 352 -43.33 -1.41 20.66
N SER A 353 -43.80 -1.60 21.91
CA SER A 353 -45.18 -1.29 22.29
C SER A 353 -45.55 0.20 22.11
N ASP A 354 -44.58 1.09 22.20
CA ASP A 354 -44.73 2.54 21.95
C ASP A 354 -44.54 2.94 20.49
N LYS A 355 -44.30 1.96 19.60
CA LYS A 355 -44.05 2.13 18.18
C LYS A 355 -42.89 3.06 17.84
N LYS A 356 -41.84 3.10 18.67
CA LYS A 356 -40.64 3.94 18.47
C LYS A 356 -39.35 3.18 18.18
N GLU A 357 -39.35 1.87 18.36
CA GLU A 357 -38.18 1.03 18.12
C GLU A 357 -38.54 -0.16 17.23
N ILE A 358 -37.69 -0.44 16.23
CA ILE A 358 -37.71 -1.68 15.48
C ILE A 358 -36.82 -2.67 16.23
N ILE A 359 -37.39 -3.82 16.57
CA ILE A 359 -36.72 -4.90 17.28
C ILE A 359 -36.55 -6.06 16.31
N ILE A 360 -35.29 -6.35 15.96
CA ILE A 360 -34.90 -7.60 15.31
C ILE A 360 -34.78 -8.62 16.42
N GLU A 361 -35.76 -9.52 16.53
CA GLU A 361 -35.90 -10.42 17.68
C GLU A 361 -34.76 -11.45 17.74
N GLU A 362 -34.30 -11.84 18.93
CA GLU A 362 -33.43 -13.00 19.10
C GLU A 362 -34.14 -14.30 18.68
N GLY A 363 -33.43 -15.26 18.07
CA GLY A 363 -34.02 -16.55 17.71
C GLY A 363 -33.25 -17.37 16.69
N GLU A 364 -33.93 -18.35 16.10
CA GLU A 364 -33.38 -19.25 15.09
C GLU A 364 -32.79 -18.51 13.88
N ASN A 365 -31.83 -19.14 13.19
CA ASN A 365 -31.21 -18.64 11.96
C ASN A 365 -32.21 -18.66 10.78
N LYS A 366 -33.14 -17.72 10.81
CA LYS A 366 -34.19 -17.48 9.81
C LYS A 366 -34.12 -16.02 9.38
N LEU A 367 -34.63 -15.73 8.18
CA LEU A 367 -34.69 -14.36 7.67
C LEU A 367 -35.55 -13.50 8.60
N LYS A 368 -34.92 -12.49 9.19
CA LYS A 368 -35.56 -11.41 9.94
C LYS A 368 -35.59 -10.19 9.04
N ILE A 369 -36.77 -9.69 8.73
CA ILE A 369 -36.96 -8.63 7.73
C ILE A 369 -38.03 -7.64 8.18
N CYS A 370 -37.70 -6.37 8.01
CA CYS A 370 -38.60 -5.24 8.12
C CYS A 370 -38.63 -4.55 6.75
N LYS A 371 -39.82 -4.31 6.19
CA LYS A 371 -40.01 -3.52 4.98
C LYS A 371 -40.90 -2.35 5.29
N ILE A 372 -40.47 -1.15 4.91
CA ILE A 372 -41.24 0.04 5.19
C ILE A 372 -41.48 0.83 3.93
N PRO A 373 -42.74 1.07 3.54
CA PRO A 373 -43.04 1.73 2.27
C PRO A 373 -42.46 3.15 2.24
N ILE A 374 -41.83 3.51 1.13
CA ILE A 374 -41.21 4.82 0.93
C ILE A 374 -41.47 5.30 -0.51
N THR A 375 -41.73 6.59 -0.68
CA THR A 375 -41.78 7.21 -2.01
C THR A 375 -40.46 7.90 -2.31
N ILE A 376 -39.77 7.47 -3.35
CA ILE A 376 -38.48 8.01 -3.77
C ILE A 376 -38.49 8.42 -5.24
N ASN A 377 -37.62 9.36 -5.58
CA ASN A 377 -37.34 9.81 -6.93
C ASN A 377 -36.20 8.96 -7.53
N SER A 378 -36.16 8.87 -8.85
CA SER A 378 -35.09 8.18 -9.58
C SER A 378 -33.81 9.03 -9.63
N GLY A 379 -32.65 8.42 -9.40
CA GLY A 379 -31.33 9.03 -9.53
C GLY A 379 -31.03 10.03 -8.42
N THR A 380 -31.60 9.80 -7.25
CA THR A 380 -31.72 10.74 -6.13
C THR A 380 -30.91 10.19 -4.95
N ASP A 381 -30.13 11.04 -4.31
CA ASP A 381 -29.37 10.68 -3.11
C ASP A 381 -30.25 10.84 -1.87
N TYR A 382 -30.20 9.84 -1.00
CA TYR A 382 -30.94 9.81 0.26
C TYR A 382 -29.99 9.68 1.44
N LEU A 383 -30.10 10.59 2.40
CA LEU A 383 -29.40 10.50 3.68
C LEU A 383 -30.26 9.72 4.67
N ILE A 384 -29.72 8.64 5.21
CA ILE A 384 -30.37 7.73 6.15
C ILE A 384 -29.66 7.89 7.49
N SER A 385 -30.43 8.22 8.54
CA SER A 385 -29.94 8.48 9.89
C SER A 385 -30.74 7.63 10.88
N PHE A 386 -30.07 6.94 11.81
CA PHE A 386 -30.73 6.19 12.88
C PHE A 386 -29.76 5.87 14.02
N LYS A 387 -30.31 5.42 15.15
CA LYS A 387 -29.53 4.83 16.24
C LYS A 387 -29.75 3.34 16.29
N ILE A 388 -28.67 2.58 16.50
CA ILE A 388 -28.74 1.12 16.64
C ILE A 388 -27.91 0.66 17.84
N LYS A 389 -28.39 -0.36 18.54
CA LYS A 389 -27.64 -1.13 19.52
C LYS A 389 -27.85 -2.63 19.30
N LYS A 390 -26.94 -3.45 19.82
CA LYS A 390 -27.03 -4.91 19.75
C LYS A 390 -27.06 -5.55 21.14
N THR A 391 -27.43 -6.83 21.19
CA THR A 391 -27.09 -7.73 22.29
C THR A 391 -25.75 -8.42 22.03
N GLU A 392 -25.14 -9.04 23.05
CA GLU A 392 -23.83 -9.70 22.96
C GLU A 392 -23.74 -10.74 21.80
N ASN A 393 -24.88 -11.31 21.39
CA ASN A 393 -24.96 -12.43 20.45
C ASN A 393 -25.26 -12.04 18.98
N LEU A 394 -25.07 -10.77 18.57
CA LEU A 394 -25.22 -10.40 17.15
C LEU A 394 -24.07 -11.00 16.32
N ASP A 395 -24.35 -12.07 15.60
CA ASP A 395 -23.40 -12.93 14.89
C ASP A 395 -23.39 -12.74 13.36
N ASN A 396 -24.30 -11.94 12.82
CA ASN A 396 -24.43 -11.73 11.37
C ASN A 396 -24.65 -10.27 10.99
N VAL A 397 -24.39 -9.96 9.72
CA VAL A 397 -24.49 -8.62 9.14
C VAL A 397 -25.96 -8.21 9.04
N ILE A 398 -26.22 -6.91 9.27
CA ILE A 398 -27.53 -6.29 9.03
C ILE A 398 -27.44 -5.49 7.74
N HIS A 399 -28.36 -5.77 6.82
CA HIS A 399 -28.44 -5.16 5.50
C HIS A 399 -29.57 -4.12 5.47
N PHE A 400 -29.31 -3.02 4.76
CA PHE A 400 -30.23 -1.90 4.60
C PHE A 400 -30.27 -1.52 3.12
N ASP A 401 -31.44 -1.57 2.49
CA ASP A 401 -31.57 -1.29 1.07
C ASP A 401 -32.88 -0.59 0.69
N LEU A 402 -32.93 -0.14 -0.56
CA LEU A 402 -34.17 0.23 -1.24
C LEU A 402 -34.61 -0.94 -2.12
N PHE A 403 -35.77 -1.51 -1.82
CA PHE A 403 -36.29 -2.71 -2.45
C PHE A 403 -37.62 -2.46 -3.15
N GLY A 404 -37.81 -3.03 -4.34
CA GLY A 404 -39.06 -3.04 -5.08
C GLY A 404 -39.11 -4.17 -6.11
N LYS A 405 -40.27 -4.36 -6.74
CA LYS A 405 -40.42 -5.40 -7.77
C LYS A 405 -39.50 -5.11 -8.96
N TYR A 406 -38.50 -5.97 -9.18
CA TYR A 406 -37.41 -5.78 -10.16
C TYR A 406 -36.44 -4.62 -9.86
N TYR A 407 -36.41 -4.19 -8.60
CA TYR A 407 -35.55 -3.14 -8.07
C TYR A 407 -34.91 -3.65 -6.78
N ASP A 408 -33.89 -4.49 -6.93
CA ASP A 408 -33.12 -5.10 -5.84
C ASP A 408 -31.69 -5.26 -6.35
N ARG A 409 -30.84 -4.27 -6.07
CA ARG A 409 -29.47 -4.22 -6.61
C ARG A 409 -28.45 -3.92 -5.53
N PRO A 410 -27.24 -4.52 -5.59
CA PRO A 410 -26.19 -4.30 -4.59
C PRO A 410 -25.74 -2.83 -4.44
N GLU A 411 -25.90 -2.00 -5.47
CA GLU A 411 -25.52 -0.58 -5.41
C GLU A 411 -26.49 0.29 -4.58
N GLN A 412 -27.66 -0.27 -4.23
CA GLN A 412 -28.71 0.38 -3.45
C GLN A 412 -28.81 -0.23 -2.04
N GLU A 413 -27.70 -0.75 -1.55
CA GLU A 413 -27.60 -1.44 -0.28
C GLU A 413 -26.35 -0.97 0.47
N PHE A 414 -26.47 -0.84 1.79
CA PHE A 414 -25.31 -0.84 2.68
C PHE A 414 -25.53 -1.83 3.82
N ASN A 415 -24.44 -2.18 4.49
CA ASN A 415 -24.50 -3.13 5.58
C ASN A 415 -23.70 -2.70 6.81
N LEU A 416 -24.13 -3.22 7.97
CA LEU A 416 -23.49 -3.03 9.25
C LEU A 416 -23.02 -4.38 9.78
N LYS A 417 -21.70 -4.50 9.98
CA LYS A 417 -21.09 -5.66 10.64
C LYS A 417 -21.31 -5.57 12.16
N PRO A 418 -21.47 -6.71 12.85
CA PRO A 418 -21.67 -6.71 14.31
C PRO A 418 -20.59 -5.98 15.12
N GLU A 419 -19.35 -6.00 14.65
CA GLU A 419 -18.20 -5.32 15.27
C GLU A 419 -18.37 -3.79 15.35
N LYS A 420 -19.20 -3.20 14.47
CA LYS A 420 -19.45 -1.76 14.42
C LYS A 420 -20.66 -1.31 15.23
N ILE A 421 -21.40 -2.26 15.80
CA ILE A 421 -22.60 -1.98 16.60
C ILE A 421 -22.22 -2.23 18.06
N SER A 422 -22.40 -1.22 18.91
CA SER A 422 -22.16 -1.32 20.36
C SER A 422 -23.38 -1.87 21.10
N GLU A 423 -23.17 -2.30 22.35
CA GLU A 423 -24.26 -2.57 23.30
C GLU A 423 -25.03 -1.29 23.66
N ASP A 424 -24.36 -0.14 23.58
CA ASP A 424 -24.97 1.18 23.66
C ASP A 424 -25.44 1.69 22.29
N TYR A 425 -26.42 2.60 22.30
CA TYR A 425 -26.92 3.23 21.08
C TYR A 425 -25.81 3.98 20.34
N THR A 426 -25.52 3.53 19.13
CA THR A 426 -24.57 4.15 18.21
C THR A 426 -25.33 4.87 17.09
N GLN A 427 -24.99 6.13 16.84
CA GLN A 427 -25.55 6.88 15.70
C GLN A 427 -24.94 6.39 14.39
N ILE A 428 -25.79 6.08 13.42
CA ILE A 428 -25.40 5.69 12.07
C ILE A 428 -25.97 6.71 11.08
N VAL A 429 -25.11 7.13 10.15
CA VAL A 429 -25.46 8.02 9.05
C VAL A 429 -24.89 7.44 7.76
N LYS A 430 -25.73 7.25 6.74
CA LYS A 430 -25.37 6.68 5.44
C LYS A 430 -26.07 7.40 4.30
N VAL A 431 -25.44 7.41 3.14
CA VAL A 431 -26.03 7.93 1.90
C VAL A 431 -26.23 6.78 0.94
N LEU A 432 -27.39 6.75 0.30
CA LEU A 432 -27.77 5.72 -0.65
C LEU A 432 -28.45 6.38 -1.86
N ASN A 433 -27.94 6.08 -3.06
CA ASN A 433 -28.48 6.60 -4.31
C ASN A 433 -29.56 5.66 -4.84
N SER A 434 -30.74 6.20 -5.17
CA SER A 434 -31.84 5.40 -5.72
C SER A 434 -31.59 4.89 -7.14
N ASN A 435 -30.57 5.40 -7.85
CA ASN A 435 -30.26 5.03 -9.23
C ASN A 435 -31.52 5.04 -10.11
N LYS A 436 -31.58 4.20 -11.15
CA LYS A 436 -32.76 4.15 -12.03
C LYS A 436 -33.90 3.39 -11.35
N VAL A 437 -34.90 4.13 -10.89
CA VAL A 437 -36.14 3.58 -10.31
C VAL A 437 -37.15 3.29 -11.44
N PRO A 438 -37.67 2.05 -11.56
CA PRO A 438 -38.74 1.73 -12.50
C PRO A 438 -40.03 2.53 -12.22
N PRO A 439 -40.79 2.94 -13.25
CA PRO A 439 -42.06 3.61 -13.02
C PRO A 439 -43.12 2.66 -12.46
N ASN A 440 -44.01 3.17 -11.61
CA ASN A 440 -45.19 2.48 -11.08
C ASN A 440 -44.90 1.18 -10.32
N ILE A 441 -43.86 1.16 -9.48
CA ILE A 441 -43.61 0.07 -8.53
C ILE A 441 -43.69 0.58 -7.10
N ASP A 442 -44.15 -0.28 -6.19
CA ASP A 442 -44.03 -0.03 -4.75
C ASP A 442 -42.58 -0.23 -4.32
N ILE A 443 -42.07 0.73 -3.54
CA ILE A 443 -40.70 0.76 -3.05
C ILE A 443 -40.73 0.75 -1.53
N TYR A 444 -39.80 0.02 -0.95
CA TYR A 444 -39.65 -0.17 0.47
C TYR A 444 -38.21 0.13 0.87
N PHE A 445 -38.04 0.80 2.00
CA PHE A 445 -36.79 0.72 2.74
C PHE A 445 -36.80 -0.57 3.53
N ARG A 446 -35.87 -1.48 3.22
CA ARG A 446 -35.85 -2.83 3.79
C ARG A 446 -34.61 -3.01 4.66
N ILE A 447 -34.84 -3.59 5.83
CA ILE A 447 -33.81 -3.95 6.82
C ILE A 447 -33.89 -5.46 7.01
N PHE A 448 -32.80 -6.18 6.81
CA PHE A 448 -32.83 -7.63 6.97
C PHE A 448 -31.52 -8.23 7.49
N THR A 449 -31.64 -9.37 8.14
CA THR A 449 -30.51 -10.15 8.63
C THR A 449 -30.91 -11.62 8.81
N TYR A 450 -29.90 -12.48 8.93
CA TYR A 450 -30.01 -13.86 9.37
C TYR A 450 -29.36 -14.07 10.74
N SER A 451 -29.04 -12.98 11.46
CA SER A 451 -28.39 -13.08 12.77
C SER A 451 -29.28 -13.81 13.77
N THR A 452 -28.69 -14.60 14.66
CA THR A 452 -29.40 -15.25 15.77
C THR A 452 -29.67 -14.26 16.92
N GLY A 453 -28.78 -13.29 17.12
CA GLY A 453 -28.89 -12.24 18.13
C GLY A 453 -29.96 -11.17 17.86
N GLU A 454 -30.09 -10.25 18.81
CA GLU A 454 -31.06 -9.14 18.78
C GLU A 454 -30.37 -7.81 18.45
N ALA A 455 -31.08 -6.98 17.68
CA ALA A 455 -30.69 -5.59 17.42
C ALA A 455 -31.91 -4.67 17.53
N ILE A 456 -31.69 -3.49 18.11
CA ILE A 456 -32.75 -2.49 18.33
C ILE A 456 -32.38 -1.21 17.58
N ILE A 457 -33.27 -0.75 16.72
CA ILE A 457 -33.11 0.45 15.90
C ILE A 457 -34.16 1.47 16.30
N LYS A 458 -33.77 2.74 16.43
CA LYS A 458 -34.69 3.85 16.71
C LYS A 458 -34.26 5.13 16.00
N ASP A 459 -35.13 6.13 16.05
CA ASP A 459 -34.90 7.46 15.45
C ASP A 459 -34.54 7.36 13.94
N LEU A 460 -35.18 6.45 13.20
CA LEU A 460 -34.90 6.26 11.76
C LEU A 460 -35.53 7.38 10.93
N GLU A 461 -34.69 8.15 10.27
CA GLU A 461 -35.05 9.27 9.41
C GLU A 461 -34.39 9.11 8.03
N ILE A 462 -35.15 9.37 6.97
CA ILE A 462 -34.65 9.39 5.59
C ILE A 462 -34.99 10.73 4.94
N TYR A 463 -33.96 11.34 4.40
CA TYR A 463 -33.98 12.67 3.82
C TYR A 463 -33.68 12.63 2.32
N ASP A 464 -34.50 13.28 1.50
CA ASP A 464 -34.08 13.65 0.14
C ASP A 464 -33.03 14.74 0.26
N ILE A 465 -31.86 14.50 -0.34
CA ILE A 465 -30.79 15.50 -0.39
C ILE A 465 -30.58 16.05 -1.81
N THR A 466 -31.52 15.82 -2.73
CA THR A 466 -31.34 16.06 -4.17
C THR A 466 -32.15 17.24 -4.73
N THR A 467 -32.71 18.09 -3.88
CA THR A 467 -33.28 19.37 -4.34
C THR A 467 -32.88 20.52 -3.43
N CYS A 468 -32.03 21.41 -3.95
CA CYS A 468 -32.11 22.85 -3.73
C CYS A 468 -31.45 23.56 -4.92
N THR A 469 -32.27 24.21 -5.73
CA THR A 469 -31.90 25.40 -6.48
C THR A 469 -31.21 26.39 -5.55
N GLN A 470 -30.16 27.04 -6.06
CA GLN A 470 -29.53 28.18 -5.39
C GLN A 470 -30.62 29.19 -4.97
N PRO A 471 -30.55 29.79 -3.76
CA PRO A 471 -31.24 31.04 -3.52
C PRO A 471 -30.74 32.13 -4.48
#